data_AF-A0A2E8VJ30-F1
#
_entry.id   AF-A0A2E8VJ30-F1
#
_cell.length_a   1.000
_cell.length_b   1.000
_cell.length_c   1.000
_cell.angle_alpha   90.00
_cell.angle_beta   90.00
_cell.angle_gamma   90.00
#
_symmetry.space_group_name_H-M   'P 1'
#
loop_
_entity.id
_entity.type
_entity.pdbx_description
1 polymer ?
#
loop_
_entity_poly.entity_id
_entity_poly.type
_entity_poly.pdbx_seq_one_letter_code
_entity_poly.pdbx_strand_id
1 'polypeptide(L)' 'MADTLEERIETQDEWTFTEVLGLSTEFGIKPRMIISMLFSQGKRYVDGEGLPSAGTDEGPDRIGD' A
#
# COMPACT_ATOMS: atom_id res chain seq x y z
N MET A 1 -7.01 -19.30 12.44
CA MET A 1 -5.65 -19.10 11.92
C MET A 1 -5.84 -18.52 10.54
N ALA A 2 -5.24 -17.37 10.23
CA ALA A 2 -5.10 -16.99 8.82
C ALA A 2 -3.86 -17.76 8.36
N ASP A 3 -4.06 -18.76 7.51
CA ASP A 3 -3.00 -19.71 7.16
C ASP A 3 -2.11 -19.15 6.03
N THR A 4 -2.55 -18.07 5.36
CA THR A 4 -1.84 -17.39 4.28
C THR A 4 -1.75 -15.87 4.49
N LEU A 5 -0.80 -15.23 3.79
CA LEU A 5 -0.67 -13.77 3.79
C LEU A 5 -1.93 -13.12 3.21
N GLU A 6 -2.49 -13.68 2.14
CA GLU A 6 -3.71 -13.17 1.51
C GLU A 6 -4.89 -13.15 2.49
N GLU A 7 -5.17 -14.26 3.17
CA GLU A 7 -6.23 -14.31 4.18
C GLU A 7 -5.99 -13.32 5.32
N ARG A 8 -4.71 -13.10 5.69
CA ARG A 8 -4.37 -12.13 6.71
C ARG A 8 -4.66 -10.71 6.25
N ILE A 9 -4.30 -10.38 5.01
CA ILE A 9 -4.59 -9.08 4.38
C ILE A 9 -6.10 -8.81 4.32
N GLU A 10 -6.91 -9.83 4.04
CA GLU A 10 -8.36 -9.70 3.94
C GLU A 10 -9.04 -9.29 5.26
N THR A 11 -8.40 -9.56 6.41
CA THR A 11 -9.01 -9.35 7.75
C THR A 11 -9.28 -7.90 8.12
N GLN A 12 -8.64 -6.94 7.44
CA GLN A 12 -8.85 -5.51 7.68
C GLN A 12 -8.65 -4.72 6.38
N ASP A 13 -9.20 -3.50 6.32
CA ASP A 13 -9.15 -2.65 5.13
C ASP A 13 -8.03 -1.62 5.16
N GLU A 14 -7.55 -1.25 6.35
CA GLU A 14 -6.50 -0.24 6.54
C GLU A 14 -5.28 -0.88 7.20
N TRP A 15 -4.09 -0.53 6.73
CA TRP A 15 -2.82 -1.13 7.14
C TRP A 15 -1.75 -0.07 7.35
N THR A 16 -1.09 -0.09 8.50
CA THR A 16 0.06 0.75 8.84
C THR A 16 1.39 0.07 8.45
N PHE A 17 2.47 0.85 8.40
CA PHE A 17 3.84 0.36 8.24
C PHE A 17 4.21 -0.64 9.32
N THR A 18 3.86 -0.37 10.59
CA THR A 18 4.16 -1.29 11.69
C THR A 18 3.47 -2.64 11.51
N GLU A 19 2.21 -2.64 11.07
CA GLU A 19 1.50 -3.89 10.78
C GLU A 19 2.10 -4.64 9.58
N VAL A 20 2.48 -3.91 8.52
CA VAL A 20 3.20 -4.49 7.36
C VAL A 20 4.54 -5.08 7.78
N LEU A 21 5.27 -4.45 8.71
CA LEU A 21 6.49 -5.03 9.27
C LEU A 21 6.21 -6.32 10.05
N GLY A 22 5.11 -6.37 10.80
CA GLY A 22 4.64 -7.58 11.46
C GLY A 22 4.42 -8.73 10.47
N LEU A 23 3.67 -8.46 9.39
CA LEU A 23 3.47 -9.42 8.30
C LEU A 23 4.79 -9.83 7.63
N SER A 24 5.71 -8.88 7.47
CA SER A 24 7.01 -9.14 6.86
C SER A 24 7.83 -10.14 7.67
N THR A 25 7.86 -9.97 8.99
CA THR A 25 8.53 -10.90 9.90
C THR A 25 7.82 -12.25 9.97
N GLU A 26 6.49 -12.26 9.98
CA GLU A 26 5.67 -13.47 10.11
C GLU A 26 5.79 -14.37 8.86
N PHE A 27 5.69 -13.79 7.66
CA PHE A 27 5.64 -14.53 6.39
C PHE A 27 6.97 -14.53 5.62
N GLY A 28 8.00 -13.82 6.11
CA GLY A 28 9.31 -13.73 5.45
C GLY A 28 9.29 -12.96 4.12
N ILE A 29 8.26 -12.13 3.89
CA ILE A 29 8.06 -11.38 2.64
C ILE A 29 8.53 -9.94 2.85
N LYS A 30 9.15 -9.34 1.83
CA LYS A 30 9.64 -7.95 1.92
C LYS A 30 8.45 -6.98 2.09
N PRO A 31 8.55 -5.94 2.95
CA PRO A 31 7.46 -4.98 3.19
C PRO A 31 6.90 -4.37 1.90
N ARG A 32 7.77 -4.01 0.95
CA ARG A 32 7.36 -3.46 -0.35
C ARG A 32 6.43 -4.39 -1.15
N MET A 33 6.62 -5.70 -1.05
CA MET A 33 5.77 -6.69 -1.74
C MET A 33 4.42 -6.81 -1.06
N ILE A 34 4.38 -6.80 0.27
CA ILE A 34 3.14 -6.79 1.04
C ILE A 34 2.33 -5.54 0.69
N ILE A 35 2.95 -4.35 0.68
CA ILE A 35 2.30 -3.09 0.28
C ILE A 35 1.72 -3.18 -1.14
N SER A 36 2.45 -3.75 -2.10
CA SER A 36 1.90 -3.99 -3.46
C SER A 36 0.69 -4.93 -3.44
N MET A 37 0.68 -5.96 -2.60
CA MET A 37 -0.45 -6.87 -2.45
C MET A 37 -1.66 -6.18 -1.80
N LEU A 38 -1.44 -5.34 -0.78
CA LEU A 38 -2.49 -4.51 -0.17
C LEU A 38 -3.22 -3.70 -1.25
N PHE A 39 -2.48 -2.95 -2.07
CA PHE A 39 -3.07 -2.17 -3.16
C PHE A 39 -3.77 -3.03 -4.22
N SER A 40 -3.21 -4.19 -4.56
CA SER A 40 -3.81 -5.10 -5.54
C SER A 40 -5.15 -5.69 -5.05
N GLN A 41 -5.33 -5.81 -3.73
CA GLN A 41 -6.56 -6.26 -3.09
C GLN A 41 -7.50 -5.10 -2.70
N GLY A 42 -7.20 -3.87 -3.12
CA GLY A 42 -8.01 -2.69 -2.81
C GLY A 42 -7.92 -2.23 -1.35
N LYS A 43 -6.94 -2.74 -0.59
CA LYS A 43 -6.68 -2.33 0.79
C LYS A 43 -5.96 -0.99 0.81
N ARG A 44 -6.16 -0.24 1.90
CA ARG A 44 -5.58 1.08 2.10
C ARG A 44 -4.35 0.97 2.99
N TYR A 45 -3.25 1.51 2.52
CA TYR A 45 -2.06 1.70 3.35
C TYR A 45 -2.10 3.10 3.98
N VAL A 46 -2.15 3.16 5.31
CA VAL A 46 -2.28 4.37 6.13
C VAL A 46 -1.01 4.58 6.94
N ASP A 47 0.07 4.93 6.26
CA ASP A 47 1.24 5.51 6.92
C ASP A 47 1.94 6.43 5.93
N GLY A 48 1.95 7.71 6.26
CA GLY A 48 2.43 8.76 5.37
C GLY A 48 1.51 9.97 5.40
N GLU A 49 1.77 10.87 6.35
CA GLU A 49 1.81 12.27 5.96
C GLU A 49 2.80 12.39 4.78
N GLY A 50 2.32 12.29 3.54
CA GLY A 50 3.10 12.66 2.35
C GLY A 50 3.55 11.56 1.37
N LEU A 51 2.78 10.51 1.12
CA LEU A 51 2.84 9.94 -0.23
C LEU A 51 2.14 10.94 -1.17
N PRO A 52 2.82 11.54 -2.17
CA PRO A 52 2.12 12.36 -3.15
C PRO A 52 1.08 11.46 -3.81
N SER A 53 -0.19 11.84 -3.70
CA SER A 53 -1.29 11.17 -4.39
C SER A 53 -0.89 10.98 -5.84
N ALA A 54 -0.60 9.74 -6.22
CA ALA A 54 -0.33 9.39 -7.61
C ALA A 54 -1.65 9.52 -8.37
N GLY A 55 -1.91 10.72 -8.88
CA GLY A 55 -2.98 11.03 -9.82
C GLY A 55 -3.76 12.30 -9.48
N THR A 56 -3.40 13.42 -10.11
CA THR A 56 -4.29 14.04 -11.11
C THR A 56 -3.41 14.72 -12.17
N ASP A 57 -3.60 14.23 -13.38
CA ASP A 57 -3.17 14.73 -14.68
C ASP A 57 -3.59 16.19 -14.89
N GLU A 58 -2.65 17.11 -15.18
CA GLU A 58 -2.87 18.21 -16.14
C GLU A 58 -1.57 18.44 -16.93
N GLY A 59 -1.64 18.17 -18.23
CA GLY A 59 -0.58 18.40 -19.21
C GLY A 59 -0.27 19.89 -19.45
N PRO A 60 0.67 20.19 -20.36
CA PRO A 60 1.42 21.44 -20.36
C PRO A 60 0.59 22.61 -20.90
N ASP A 61 0.34 23.62 -20.07
CA ASP A 61 -0.14 24.90 -20.57
C ASP A 61 0.99 25.61 -21.33
N ARG A 62 0.67 25.99 -22.56
CA ARG A 62 1.61 26.38 -23.61
C ARG A 62 2.32 27.68 -23.23
N ILE A 63 3.62 27.74 -23.54
CA ILE A 63 4.36 28.98 -23.70
C ILE A 63 3.63 29.84 -24.74
N GLY A 64 3.21 31.04 -24.32
CA GLY A 64 2.59 32.03 -25.18
C GLY A 64 2.61 33.42 -24.54
N ASP A 65 3.74 34.11 -24.67
CA ASP A 65 3.83 35.51 -25.12
C ASP A 65 5.23 35.74 -25.72
#